data_AF-A0A7V9PCY8-F1
#
_entry.id   AF-A0A7V9PCY8-F1
#
_cell.length_a   1.000
_cell.length_b   1.000
_cell.length_c   1.000
_cell.angle_alpha   90.00
_cell.angle_beta   90.00
_cell.angle_gamma   90.00
#
_symmetry.space_group_name_H-M   'P 1'
#
loop_
_entity.id
_entity.type
_entity.pdbx_description
1 polymer ?
#
loop_
_entity_poly.entity_id
_entity_poly.type
_entity_poly.pdbx_seq_one_letter_code
_entity_poly.pdbx_strand_id
1 'polypeptide(L)' 'PAGPPVDVADQLRKLASLRDEGILSDEEFAAQKARLLGG' A
#
# COMPACT_ATOMS: atom_id res chain seq x y z
N PRO A 1 8.89 22.52 3.76
CA PRO A 1 9.55 21.38 3.09
C PRO A 1 8.57 20.20 2.93
N ALA A 2 8.11 19.94 1.71
CA ALA A 2 7.38 18.71 1.40
C ALA A 2 8.37 17.54 1.50
N GLY A 3 8.08 16.54 2.32
CA GLY A 3 8.94 15.38 2.51
C GLY A 3 9.20 14.63 1.20
N PRO A 4 10.24 13.78 1.15
CA PRO A 4 10.58 13.04 -0.07
C PRO A 4 9.33 12.32 -0.58
N PRO A 5 9.06 12.36 -1.90
CA PRO A 5 7.89 11.71 -2.47
C PRO A 5 7.98 10.23 -2.11
N VAL A 6 7.12 9.79 -1.20
CA VAL A 6 7.03 8.38 -0.86
C VAL A 6 6.55 7.71 -2.15
N ASP A 7 7.44 6.95 -2.79
CA ASP A 7 7.15 6.34 -4.08
C ASP A 7 5.94 5.42 -3.92
N VAL A 8 4.94 5.60 -4.78
CA VAL A 8 3.74 4.76 -4.83
C VAL A 8 4.13 3.28 -4.92
N ALA A 9 5.23 2.96 -5.60
CA ALA A 9 5.77 1.62 -5.65
C ALA A 9 6.23 1.08 -4.29
N ASP A 10 6.86 1.90 -3.44
CA ASP A 10 7.29 1.50 -2.10
C ASP A 10 6.09 1.26 -1.17
N GLN A 11 5.07 2.10 -1.28
CA GLN A 11 3.83 1.92 -0.53
C GLN A 11 3.09 0.63 -0.94
N LEU A 12 3.04 0.33 -2.24
CA LEU A 12 2.48 -0.93 -2.74
C LEU A 12 3.25 -2.16 -2.24
N ARG A 13 4.60 -2.10 -2.21
CA ARG A 13 5.42 -3.18 -1.64
C ARG A 13 5.15 -3.38 -0.15
N LYS A 14 5.00 -2.30 0.61
CA LYS A 14 4.68 -2.39 2.03
C LYS A 14 3.30 -3.02 2.26
N LEU A 15 2.29 -2.61 1.50
CA LEU A 15 0.96 -3.23 1.55
C LEU A 15 1.01 -4.73 1.22
N ALA A 16 1.83 -5.13 0.24
CA ALA A 16 1.99 -6.54 -0.13
C ALA A 16 2.67 -7.35 0.99
N SER A 17 3.71 -6.81 1.63
CA SER A 17 4.36 -7.46 2.79
C SER A 17 3.36 -7.70 3.92
N LEU A 18 2.56 -6.70 4.26
CA LEU A 18 1.56 -6.81 5.33
C LEU A 18 0.50 -7.89 5.02
N ARG A 19 0.10 -8.05 3.75
CA ARG A 19 -0.79 -9.14 3.33
C ARG A 19 -0.10 -10.50 3.45
N ASP A 20 1.14 -10.59 2.98
CA ASP A 20 1.90 -11.86 2.99
C ASP A 20 2.23 -12.32 4.42
N GLU A 21 2.37 -11.37 5.36
CA GLU A 21 2.49 -11.61 6.81
C GLU A 21 1.15 -11.99 7.47
N GLY A 22 0.03 -11.93 6.73
CA GLY A 22 -1.32 -12.20 7.24
C GLY A 22 -1.91 -11.08 8.10
N ILE A 23 -1.27 -9.90 8.12
CA ILE A 23 -1.73 -8.71 8.85
C ILE A 23 -2.91 -8.07 8.11
N LEU A 24 -2.86 -8.07 6.77
CA LEU A 24 -3.96 -7.64 5.92
C LEU A 24 -4.61 -8.84 5.26
N SER A 25 -5.94 -8.85 5.23
CA SER A 25 -6.69 -9.70 4.30
C SER A 25 -6.54 -9.21 2.86
N ASP A 26 -6.86 -10.09 1.90
CA ASP A 26 -6.87 -9.75 0.48
C ASP A 26 -7.80 -8.56 0.16
N GLU A 27 -8.93 -8.48 0.86
CA GLU A 27 -9.92 -7.41 0.69
C GLU A 27 -9.36 -6.05 1.19
N GLU A 28 -8.73 -6.04 2.36
CA GLU A 28 -8.09 -4.83 2.91
C GLU A 28 -6.90 -4.37 2.05
N PHE A 29 -6.11 -5.31 1.53
CA PHE A 29 -5.03 -5.01 0.60
C PHE A 29 -5.56 -4.36 -0.68
N ALA A 30 -6.61 -4.91 -1.28
CA ALA A 30 -7.22 -4.39 -2.50
C ALA A 30 -7.80 -2.98 -2.30
N ALA A 31 -8.50 -2.74 -1.17
CA ALA A 31 -9.07 -1.45 -0.83
C ALA A 31 -7.97 -0.36 -0.66
N GLN A 32 -6.88 -0.69 0.02
CA GLN A 32 -5.77 0.24 0.21
C GLN A 32 -5.00 0.48 -1.09
N LYS A 33 -4.76 -0.55 -1.90
CA LYS A 33 -4.14 -0.42 -3.22
C LYS A 33 -4.97 0.48 -4.15
N ALA A 34 -6.29 0.33 -4.17
CA ALA A 34 -7.18 1.16 -4.98
C ALA A 34 -7.13 2.64 -4.55
N ARG A 35 -7.15 2.90 -3.23
CA ARG A 35 -6.98 4.25 -2.68
C ARG A 35 -5.64 4.89 -3.06
N LEU A 36 -4.58 4.08 -3.12
CA LEU A 36 -3.23 4.54 -3.44
C LEU A 36 -3.06 4.90 -4.92
N LEU A 37 -3.77 4.21 -5.81
CA LEU A 37 -3.64 4.33 -7.27
C LEU A 37 -4.69 5.25 -7.91
N GLY A 38 -5.83 5.48 -7.23
CA GLY A 38 -6.95 6.27 -7.73
C GLY A 38 -7.28 7.49 -6.88
N GLY A 39 -6.42 7.83 -5.91
CA GLY A 39 -6.40 9.15 -5.28
C GLY A 39 -5.79 10.22 -6.17
#